data_AF-A0A510JYW7-F1
#
_entry.id   AF-A0A510JYW7-F1
#
_cell.length_a   1.000
_cell.length_b   1.000
_cell.length_c   1.000
_cell.angle_alpha   90.00
_cell.angle_beta   90.00
_cell.angle_gamma   90.00
#
_symmetry.space_group_name_H-M   'P 1'
#
loop_
_entity.id
_entity.type
_entity.pdbx_description
1 polymer ?
#
loop_
_entity_poly.entity_id
_entity_poly.type
_entity_poly.pdbx_seq_one_letter_code
_entity_poly.pdbx_strand_id
1 'polypeptide(L)'
;MKKILMLFLLTASLGFSANYKVEVKPNVKIRKSEIEKNNIEIEKKFFENTKEDISIGIKEIDKQIESQKDELGARFFGEILKEYMKSMEYRIKKIDYTSSSSANLTFTVKAPKLNFNSLLGNEDQKRINKIFEQKTGKSMEYLPSVSRNEFEKKWMPILIDIVSKTVSDKIKDIKEFEEKEGIVEIKKINGKWNFLQKRN
;
A
#
# COMPACT_ATOMS: atom_id res chain seq x y z
N MET A 1 14.20 -20.79 -33.56
CA MET A 1 14.44 -20.92 -32.10
C MET A 1 15.41 -19.89 -31.49
N LYS A 2 15.81 -18.81 -32.21
CA LYS A 2 16.70 -17.76 -31.63
C LYS A 2 15.95 -16.61 -30.92
N LYS A 3 14.63 -16.46 -31.12
CA LYS A 3 13.84 -15.35 -30.56
C LYS A 3 13.25 -15.62 -29.16
N ILE A 4 13.04 -16.89 -28.80
CA ILE A 4 12.55 -17.28 -27.45
C ILE A 4 13.69 -17.27 -26.42
N LEU A 5 14.93 -17.55 -26.85
CA LEU A 5 16.09 -17.48 -25.97
C LEU A 5 16.37 -16.04 -25.49
N MET A 6 16.08 -15.03 -26.30
CA MET A 6 16.22 -13.61 -25.91
C MET A 6 15.23 -13.18 -24.81
N LEU A 7 14.05 -13.79 -24.73
CA LEU A 7 13.07 -13.46 -23.69
C LEU A 7 13.48 -14.00 -22.31
N PHE A 8 14.18 -15.14 -22.27
CA PHE A 8 14.81 -15.66 -21.04
C PHE A 8 16.16 -15.00 -20.73
N LEU A 9 16.81 -14.38 -21.70
CA LEU A 9 18.03 -13.59 -21.45
C LEU A 9 17.72 -12.20 -20.85
N LEU A 10 16.51 -11.67 -21.04
CA LEU A 10 16.06 -10.44 -20.36
C LEU A 10 15.70 -10.66 -18.87
N THR A 11 15.38 -11.89 -18.47
CA THR A 11 15.21 -12.23 -17.04
C THR A 11 16.53 -12.64 -16.38
N ALA A 12 17.52 -13.04 -17.17
CA ALA A 12 18.89 -13.34 -16.72
C ALA A 12 19.86 -12.14 -16.77
N SER A 13 19.47 -11.01 -17.38
CA SER A 13 20.22 -9.75 -17.32
C SER A 13 19.95 -8.93 -16.05
N LEU A 14 19.23 -9.49 -15.07
CA LEU A 14 19.36 -9.11 -13.66
C LEU A 14 20.70 -9.58 -13.10
N GLY A 15 21.81 -9.21 -13.76
CA GLY A 15 23.05 -9.01 -13.06
C GLY A 15 22.78 -7.90 -12.06
N PHE A 16 22.47 -8.31 -10.83
CA PHE A 16 22.06 -7.48 -9.69
C PHE A 16 23.04 -6.30 -9.48
N SER A 17 22.85 -5.19 -10.19
CA SER A 17 22.90 -3.90 -9.51
C SER A 17 21.56 -3.76 -8.82
N ALA A 18 21.43 -4.41 -7.67
CA ALA A 18 20.46 -3.99 -6.69
C ALA A 18 20.46 -2.44 -6.65
N ASN A 19 19.32 -1.79 -6.86
CA ASN A 19 19.21 -0.32 -6.76
C ASN A 19 19.34 0.18 -5.30
N TYR A 20 19.93 -0.63 -4.43
CA TYR A 20 20.14 -0.37 -3.02
C TYR A 20 21.61 -0.62 -2.68
N LYS A 21 22.10 0.13 -1.68
CA LYS A 21 23.48 0.05 -1.23
C LYS A 21 23.68 -1.20 -0.37
N VAL A 22 24.82 -1.88 -0.52
CA VAL A 22 25.22 -2.97 0.37
C VAL A 22 26.48 -2.56 1.11
N GLU A 23 26.43 -2.63 2.44
CA GLU A 23 27.55 -2.33 3.32
C GLU A 23 27.83 -3.53 4.22
N VAL A 24 29.12 -3.77 4.49
CA VAL A 24 29.58 -4.83 5.38
C VAL A 24 30.49 -4.19 6.41
N LYS A 25 30.17 -4.32 7.70
CA LYS A 25 31.01 -3.75 8.75
C LYS A 25 32.42 -4.38 8.72
N PRO A 26 33.50 -3.63 9.05
CA PRO A 26 34.88 -4.09 8.86
C PRO A 26 35.24 -5.45 9.50
N ASN A 27 34.60 -5.80 10.62
CA ASN A 27 34.88 -7.03 11.36
C ASN A 27 34.03 -8.23 10.92
N VAL A 28 33.17 -8.06 9.91
CA VAL A 28 32.27 -9.11 9.43
C VAL A 28 32.94 -9.92 8.34
N LYS A 29 33.20 -11.20 8.63
CA LYS A 29 33.73 -12.17 7.66
C LYS A 29 32.58 -12.82 6.90
N ILE A 30 32.29 -12.33 5.70
CA ILE A 30 31.26 -12.88 4.80
C ILE A 30 31.78 -12.88 3.35
N ARG A 31 31.54 -13.97 2.62
CA ARG A 31 32.00 -14.08 1.22
C ARG A 31 31.07 -13.32 0.28
N LYS A 32 31.58 -12.78 -0.82
CA LYS A 32 30.76 -12.11 -1.85
C LYS A 32 29.60 -12.98 -2.35
N SER A 33 29.86 -14.25 -2.64
CA SER A 33 28.84 -15.22 -3.07
C SER A 33 27.77 -15.49 -2.00
N GLU A 34 28.11 -15.30 -0.73
CA GLU A 34 27.18 -15.43 0.39
C GLU A 34 26.32 -14.17 0.54
N ILE A 35 26.91 -12.98 0.38
CA ILE A 35 26.19 -11.70 0.32
C ILE A 35 25.13 -11.74 -0.79
N GLU A 36 25.50 -12.17 -2.00
CA GLU A 36 24.57 -12.24 -3.14
C GLU A 36 23.37 -13.14 -2.84
N LYS A 37 23.60 -14.32 -2.27
CA LYS A 37 22.53 -15.25 -1.86
C LYS A 37 21.66 -14.67 -0.74
N ASN A 38 22.30 -14.11 0.28
CA ASN A 38 21.60 -13.53 1.43
C ASN A 38 20.73 -12.35 1.00
N ASN A 39 21.24 -11.47 0.14
CA ASN A 39 20.50 -10.32 -0.39
C ASN A 39 19.20 -10.74 -1.08
N ILE A 40 19.25 -11.74 -1.97
CA ILE A 40 18.07 -12.27 -2.65
C ILE A 40 17.04 -12.80 -1.64
N GLU A 41 17.50 -13.52 -0.61
CA GLU A 41 16.63 -14.05 0.43
C GLU A 41 16.01 -12.93 1.29
N ILE A 42 16.80 -11.93 1.68
CA ILE A 42 16.35 -10.75 2.44
C ILE A 42 15.31 -9.97 1.64
N GLU A 43 15.55 -9.68 0.36
CA GLU A 43 14.61 -9.00 -0.53
C GLU A 43 13.28 -9.76 -0.60
N LYS A 44 13.34 -11.06 -0.91
CA LYS A 44 12.15 -11.90 -1.00
C LYS A 44 11.35 -11.85 0.30
N LYS A 45 12.03 -12.04 1.44
CA LYS A 45 11.38 -12.03 2.74
C LYS A 45 10.77 -10.66 3.06
N PHE A 46 11.44 -9.56 2.70
CA PHE A 46 10.93 -8.20 2.91
C PHE A 46 9.60 -7.99 2.20
N PHE A 47 9.54 -8.32 0.91
CA PHE A 47 8.33 -8.14 0.11
C PHE A 47 7.21 -9.11 0.51
N GLU A 48 7.54 -10.36 0.88
CA GLU A 48 6.57 -11.30 1.44
C GLU A 48 5.93 -10.76 2.73
N ASN A 49 6.75 -10.32 3.69
CA ASN A 49 6.27 -9.75 4.94
C ASN A 49 5.44 -8.48 4.72
N THR A 50 5.90 -7.57 3.85
CA THR A 50 5.17 -6.34 3.52
C THR A 50 3.77 -6.65 2.96
N LYS A 51 3.68 -7.63 2.05
CA LYS A 51 2.41 -8.06 1.46
C LYS A 51 1.49 -8.70 2.51
N GLU A 52 2.06 -9.49 3.42
CA GLU A 52 1.34 -10.10 4.52
C GLU A 52 0.79 -9.05 5.49
N ASP A 53 1.60 -8.07 5.91
CA ASP A 53 1.20 -6.98 6.80
C ASP A 53 0.07 -6.13 6.20
N ILE A 54 0.15 -5.79 4.90
CA ILE A 54 -0.93 -5.08 4.20
C ILE A 54 -2.22 -5.93 4.19
N SER A 55 -2.11 -7.24 3.92
CA SER A 55 -3.25 -8.16 3.91
C SER A 55 -3.90 -8.28 5.29
N ILE A 56 -3.09 -8.38 6.35
CA ILE A 56 -3.57 -8.41 7.74
C ILE A 56 -4.29 -7.11 8.08
N GLY A 57 -3.69 -5.96 7.75
CA GLY A 57 -4.31 -4.65 7.99
C GLY A 57 -5.64 -4.48 7.26
N ILE A 58 -5.74 -4.93 6.00
CA ILE A 58 -7.00 -4.93 5.24
C ILE A 58 -8.07 -5.80 5.94
N LYS A 59 -7.71 -7.00 6.39
CA LYS A 59 -8.66 -7.89 7.11
C LYS A 59 -9.13 -7.29 8.43
N GLU A 60 -8.24 -6.61 9.15
CA GLU A 60 -8.61 -5.92 10.39
C GLU A 60 -9.57 -4.76 10.11
N ILE A 61 -9.37 -4.01 9.02
CA ILE A 61 -10.33 -2.99 8.57
C ILE A 61 -11.69 -3.62 8.27
N ASP A 62 -11.73 -4.73 7.52
CA ASP A 62 -12.99 -5.42 7.20
C ASP A 62 -13.74 -5.86 8.47
N LYS A 63 -13.03 -6.46 9.42
CA LYS A 63 -13.59 -6.85 10.72
C LYS A 63 -14.11 -5.66 11.52
N GLN A 64 -13.40 -4.53 11.48
CA GLN A 64 -13.86 -3.31 12.13
C GLN A 64 -15.14 -2.80 11.48
N ILE A 65 -15.24 -2.75 10.16
CA ILE A 65 -16.47 -2.35 9.44
C ILE A 65 -17.66 -3.22 9.88
N GLU A 66 -17.50 -4.55 9.89
CA GLU A 66 -18.55 -5.50 10.27
C GLU A 66 -19.03 -5.34 11.73
N SER A 67 -18.13 -4.90 12.62
CA SER A 67 -18.43 -4.75 14.05
C SER A 67 -19.09 -3.42 14.44
N GLN A 68 -19.14 -2.44 13.53
CA GLN A 68 -19.59 -1.09 13.83
C GLN A 68 -21.11 -0.94 13.72
N LYS A 69 -21.71 -0.19 14.67
CA LYS A 69 -23.13 0.16 14.63
C LYS A 69 -23.47 1.15 13.51
N ASP A 70 -22.53 2.04 13.17
CA ASP A 70 -22.61 2.91 11.99
C ASP A 70 -21.78 2.29 10.85
N GLU A 71 -22.37 1.28 10.23
CA GLU A 71 -21.75 0.52 9.13
C GLU A 71 -21.40 1.43 7.94
N LEU A 72 -22.19 2.48 7.70
CA LEU A 72 -22.08 3.32 6.51
C LEU A 72 -20.84 4.22 6.56
N GLY A 73 -20.62 4.91 7.68
CA GLY A 73 -19.43 5.71 7.89
C GLY A 73 -18.16 4.86 7.97
N ALA A 74 -18.23 3.74 8.70
CA ALA A 74 -17.11 2.80 8.81
C ALA A 74 -16.69 2.26 7.44
N ARG A 75 -17.66 1.87 6.60
CA ARG A 75 -17.41 1.38 5.24
C ARG A 75 -16.78 2.45 4.35
N PHE A 76 -17.28 3.70 4.41
CA PHE A 76 -16.69 4.82 3.66
C PHE A 76 -15.19 4.96 3.94
N PHE A 77 -14.82 5.15 5.22
CA PHE A 77 -13.43 5.36 5.59
C PHE A 77 -12.57 4.11 5.41
N GLY A 78 -13.14 2.94 5.69
CA GLY A 78 -12.44 1.67 5.55
C GLY A 78 -12.04 1.35 4.12
N GLU A 79 -12.93 1.56 3.13
CA GLU A 79 -12.58 1.35 1.72
C GLU A 79 -11.51 2.32 1.23
N ILE A 80 -11.57 3.59 1.64
CA ILE A 80 -10.56 4.59 1.33
C ILE A 80 -9.21 4.18 1.92
N LEU A 81 -9.18 3.75 3.18
CA LEU A 81 -7.95 3.33 3.85
C LEU A 81 -7.36 2.08 3.18
N LYS A 82 -8.20 1.11 2.81
CA LYS A 82 -7.76 -0.09 2.08
C LYS A 82 -7.11 0.28 0.74
N GLU A 83 -7.68 1.21 -0.01
CA GLU A 83 -7.11 1.67 -1.29
C GLU A 83 -5.80 2.43 -1.08
N TYR A 84 -5.74 3.28 -0.05
CA TYR A 84 -4.52 4.00 0.32
C TYR A 84 -3.37 3.04 0.66
N MET A 85 -3.63 2.00 1.47
CA MET A 85 -2.63 0.98 1.81
C MET A 85 -2.14 0.22 0.57
N LYS A 86 -3.04 -0.14 -0.36
CA LYS A 86 -2.68 -0.81 -1.62
C LYS A 86 -1.84 0.07 -2.55
N SER A 87 -1.95 1.38 -2.41
CA SER A 87 -1.23 2.37 -3.23
C SER A 87 0.16 2.71 -2.68
N MET A 88 0.56 2.14 -1.54
CA MET A 88 1.90 2.32 -0.99
C MET A 88 2.92 1.47 -1.73
N GLU A 89 4.08 2.06 -2.04
CA GLU A 89 5.21 1.36 -2.64
C GLU A 89 6.36 1.25 -1.62
N TYR A 90 6.94 0.05 -1.51
CA TYR A 90 8.04 -0.23 -0.60
C TYR A 90 9.30 -0.49 -1.41
N ARG A 91 10.42 0.15 -1.04
CA ARG A 91 11.70 -0.01 -1.74
C ARG A 91 12.84 -0.13 -0.75
N ILE A 92 13.66 -1.16 -0.90
CA ILE A 92 14.91 -1.31 -0.14
C ILE A 92 15.89 -0.23 -0.61
N LYS A 93 16.57 0.42 0.34
CA LYS A 93 17.59 1.46 0.09
C LYS A 93 18.98 0.99 0.49
N LYS A 94 19.09 0.23 1.58
CA LYS A 94 20.38 -0.27 2.08
C LYS A 94 20.24 -1.58 2.83
N ILE A 95 21.20 -2.49 2.63
CA ILE A 95 21.44 -3.64 3.49
C ILE A 95 22.81 -3.44 4.14
N ASP A 96 22.84 -3.28 5.47
CA ASP A 96 24.06 -3.10 6.26
C ASP A 96 24.31 -4.32 7.15
N TYR A 97 25.24 -5.18 6.74
CA TYR A 97 25.58 -6.42 7.43
C TYR A 97 26.34 -6.11 8.73
N THR A 98 25.73 -6.49 9.85
CA THR A 98 26.31 -6.39 11.19
C THR A 98 27.01 -7.67 11.61
N SER A 99 26.68 -8.81 10.98
CA SER A 99 27.40 -10.09 11.04
C SER A 99 27.11 -10.93 9.79
N SER A 100 27.65 -12.15 9.69
CA SER A 100 27.27 -13.09 8.62
C SER A 100 25.82 -13.59 8.72
N SER A 101 25.16 -13.36 9.86
CA SER A 101 23.80 -13.81 10.17
C SER A 101 22.88 -12.66 10.62
N SER A 102 23.28 -11.40 10.49
CA SER A 102 22.44 -10.24 10.84
C SER A 102 22.73 -9.03 9.96
N ALA A 103 21.69 -8.28 9.63
CA ALA A 103 21.78 -7.04 8.88
C ALA A 103 20.71 -6.03 9.31
N ASN A 104 20.98 -4.76 9.08
CA ASN A 104 19.98 -3.70 9.14
C ASN A 104 19.50 -3.39 7.71
N LEU A 105 18.20 -3.44 7.51
CA LEU A 105 17.56 -3.09 6.25
C LEU A 105 16.97 -1.69 6.37
N THR A 106 17.53 -0.75 5.62
CA THR A 106 16.91 0.56 5.40
C THR A 106 16.00 0.47 4.18
N PHE A 107 14.75 0.89 4.31
CA PHE A 107 13.77 0.92 3.23
C PHE A 107 13.02 2.24 3.22
N THR A 108 12.37 2.52 2.10
CA THR A 108 11.48 3.66 1.93
C THR A 108 10.07 3.17 1.69
N VAL A 109 9.11 3.86 2.30
CA VAL A 109 7.68 3.76 2.00
C VAL A 109 7.32 5.01 1.24
N LYS A 110 6.88 4.83 -0.01
CA LYS A 110 6.32 5.90 -0.82
C LYS A 110 4.80 5.79 -0.75
N ALA A 111 4.16 6.75 -0.12
CA ALA A 111 2.72 6.78 0.08
C ALA A 111 2.10 7.98 -0.66
N PRO A 112 0.90 7.85 -1.24
CA PRO A 112 0.21 8.97 -1.88
C PRO A 112 0.02 10.14 -0.91
N LYS A 113 0.27 11.38 -1.34
CA LYS A 113 -0.06 12.54 -0.51
C LYS A 113 -1.57 12.77 -0.51
N LEU A 114 -2.22 12.43 0.59
CA LEU A 114 -3.65 12.67 0.78
C LEU A 114 -3.89 14.02 1.46
N ASN A 115 -4.62 14.88 0.78
CA ASN A 115 -5.27 16.03 1.39
C ASN A 115 -6.78 15.89 1.22
N PHE A 116 -7.45 15.36 2.24
CA PHE A 116 -8.90 15.14 2.20
C PHE A 116 -9.70 16.44 1.97
N ASN A 117 -9.16 17.60 2.37
CA ASN A 117 -9.81 18.89 2.16
C ASN A 117 -9.83 19.33 0.68
N SER A 118 -8.91 18.80 -0.14
CA SER A 118 -8.80 19.12 -1.56
C SER A 118 -8.84 17.90 -2.47
N LEU A 119 -9.21 16.73 -1.93
CA LEU A 119 -9.17 15.46 -2.67
C LEU A 119 -10.23 15.42 -3.79
N LEU A 120 -11.37 16.06 -3.53
CA LEU A 120 -12.48 16.21 -4.47
C LEU A 120 -12.56 17.68 -4.90
N GLY A 121 -12.39 17.92 -6.19
CA GLY A 121 -12.53 19.24 -6.80
C GLY A 121 -13.90 19.47 -7.45
N ASN A 122 -14.06 20.62 -8.11
CA ASN A 122 -15.30 20.99 -8.80
C ASN A 122 -15.71 19.97 -9.89
N GLU A 123 -14.75 19.39 -10.62
CA GLU A 123 -15.02 18.36 -11.62
C GLU A 123 -15.53 17.06 -10.98
N ASP A 124 -14.96 16.67 -9.84
CA ASP A 124 -15.38 15.50 -9.08
C ASP A 124 -16.81 15.70 -8.55
N GLN A 125 -17.14 16.90 -8.06
CA GLN A 125 -18.51 17.25 -7.66
C GLN A 125 -19.49 17.16 -8.83
N LYS A 126 -19.14 17.70 -10.01
CA LYS A 126 -19.97 17.56 -11.23
C LYS A 126 -20.18 16.10 -11.61
N ARG A 127 -19.13 15.28 -11.53
CA ARG A 127 -19.19 13.84 -11.79
C ARG A 127 -20.10 13.12 -10.79
N ILE A 128 -19.95 13.41 -9.49
CA ILE A 128 -20.78 12.85 -8.41
C ILE A 128 -22.26 13.21 -8.66
N ASN A 129 -22.57 14.48 -8.94
CA ASN A 129 -23.93 14.94 -9.20
C ASN A 129 -24.54 14.21 -10.40
N LYS A 130 -23.79 14.09 -11.50
CA LYS A 130 -24.23 13.37 -12.70
C LYS A 130 -24.49 11.89 -12.42
N ILE A 131 -23.61 11.21 -11.69
CA ILE A 131 -23.79 9.79 -11.33
C ILE A 131 -25.00 9.62 -10.42
N PHE A 132 -25.19 10.53 -9.46
CA PHE A 132 -26.33 10.52 -8.55
C PHE A 132 -27.65 10.66 -9.33
N GLU A 133 -27.74 11.65 -10.21
CA GLU A 133 -28.92 11.89 -11.05
C GLU A 133 -29.21 10.70 -11.97
N GLN A 134 -28.18 10.12 -12.60
CA GLN A 134 -28.33 8.93 -13.43
C GLN A 134 -28.83 7.72 -12.65
N LYS A 135 -28.35 7.51 -11.42
CA LYS A 135 -28.76 6.38 -10.57
C LYS A 135 -30.16 6.56 -9.97
N THR A 136 -30.59 7.80 -9.73
CA THR A 136 -31.77 8.08 -8.89
C THR A 136 -32.91 8.79 -9.61
N GLY A 137 -32.66 9.39 -10.76
CA GLY A 137 -33.58 10.30 -11.46
C GLY A 137 -33.81 11.62 -10.71
N LYS A 138 -33.00 11.97 -9.71
CA LYS A 138 -33.13 13.20 -8.92
C LYS A 138 -31.83 13.99 -8.93
N SER A 139 -31.94 15.32 -9.05
CA SER A 139 -30.82 16.23 -8.81
C SER A 139 -30.44 16.24 -7.33
N MET A 140 -29.18 16.57 -7.02
CA MET A 140 -28.72 16.82 -5.65
C MET A 140 -29.49 17.97 -4.97
N GLU A 141 -30.01 18.92 -5.75
CA GLU A 141 -30.83 20.04 -5.26
C GLU A 141 -32.18 19.59 -4.70
N TYR A 142 -32.61 18.36 -4.97
CA TYR A 142 -33.80 17.76 -4.36
C TYR A 142 -33.54 17.35 -2.90
N LEU A 143 -32.30 17.06 -2.53
CA LEU A 143 -31.96 16.49 -1.21
C LEU A 143 -32.30 17.40 -0.02
N PRO A 144 -32.13 18.74 -0.08
CA PRO A 144 -32.54 19.61 1.02
C PRO A 144 -34.06 19.62 1.27
N SER A 145 -34.88 19.17 0.31
CA SER A 145 -36.34 19.16 0.43
C SER A 145 -36.91 17.89 1.10
N VAL A 146 -36.08 16.84 1.28
CA VAL A 146 -36.54 15.59 1.89
C VAL A 146 -36.41 15.62 3.41
N SER A 147 -37.17 14.77 4.10
CA SER A 147 -37.04 14.62 5.55
C SER A 147 -35.66 14.03 5.91
N ARG A 148 -35.15 14.35 7.10
CA ARG A 148 -33.90 13.80 7.62
C ARG A 148 -33.87 12.26 7.61
N ASN A 149 -34.97 11.63 8.06
CA ASN A 149 -35.08 10.17 8.09
C ASN A 149 -35.08 9.56 6.67
N GLU A 150 -35.69 10.23 5.69
CA GLU A 150 -35.60 9.81 4.29
C GLU A 150 -34.17 9.99 3.75
N PHE A 151 -33.53 11.14 4.02
CA PHE A 151 -32.15 11.39 3.65
C PHE A 151 -31.21 10.31 4.17
N GLU A 152 -31.21 10.06 5.48
CA GLU A 152 -30.31 9.11 6.13
C GLU A 152 -30.54 7.67 5.63
N LYS A 153 -31.79 7.24 5.42
CA LYS A 153 -32.09 5.84 5.05
C LYS A 153 -32.00 5.56 3.55
N LYS A 154 -32.31 6.54 2.70
CA LYS A 154 -32.44 6.34 1.25
C LYS A 154 -31.32 6.99 0.46
N TRP A 155 -31.01 8.25 0.77
CA TRP A 155 -30.14 9.07 -0.07
C TRP A 155 -28.67 8.99 0.35
N MET A 156 -28.40 9.02 1.67
CA MET A 156 -27.06 8.95 2.23
C MET A 156 -26.29 7.69 1.82
N PRO A 157 -26.85 6.47 1.83
CA PRO A 157 -26.14 5.27 1.37
C PRO A 157 -25.68 5.36 -0.09
N ILE A 158 -26.53 5.92 -0.96
CA ILE A 158 -26.21 6.11 -2.38
C ILE A 158 -25.08 7.13 -2.54
N LEU A 159 -25.13 8.23 -1.80
CA LEU A 159 -24.07 9.23 -1.82
C LEU A 159 -22.74 8.68 -1.32
N ILE A 160 -22.76 7.93 -0.21
CA ILE A 160 -21.55 7.30 0.33
C ILE A 160 -20.94 6.35 -0.70
N ASP A 161 -21.74 5.52 -1.39
CA ASP A 161 -21.24 4.64 -2.46
C ASP A 161 -20.55 5.44 -3.58
N ILE A 162 -21.21 6.49 -4.09
CA ILE A 162 -20.69 7.32 -5.19
C ILE A 162 -19.42 8.05 -4.78
N VAL A 163 -19.42 8.68 -3.59
CA VAL A 163 -18.27 9.44 -3.10
C VAL A 163 -17.11 8.51 -2.76
N SER A 164 -17.36 7.37 -2.10
CA SER A 164 -16.30 6.37 -1.81
C SER A 164 -15.60 5.95 -3.09
N LYS A 165 -16.36 5.57 -4.11
CA LYS A 165 -15.79 5.13 -5.39
C LYS A 165 -15.00 6.23 -6.07
N THR A 166 -15.52 7.46 -6.06
CA THR A 166 -14.82 8.62 -6.62
C THR A 166 -13.51 8.87 -5.90
N VAL A 167 -13.50 8.82 -4.56
CA VAL A 167 -12.28 8.96 -3.76
C VAL A 167 -11.29 7.83 -4.03
N SER A 168 -11.73 6.57 -4.05
CA SER A 168 -10.86 5.44 -4.35
C SER A 168 -10.23 5.54 -5.74
N ASP A 169 -10.99 5.95 -6.76
CA ASP A 169 -10.45 6.21 -8.09
C ASP A 169 -9.37 7.31 -8.03
N LYS A 170 -9.64 8.41 -7.31
CA LYS A 170 -8.67 9.51 -7.15
C LYS A 170 -7.39 9.05 -6.46
N ILE A 171 -7.48 8.23 -5.42
CA ILE A 171 -6.31 7.71 -4.70
C ILE A 171 -5.36 6.96 -5.65
N LYS A 172 -5.91 6.14 -6.56
CA LYS A 172 -5.12 5.41 -7.56
C LYS A 172 -4.41 6.32 -8.55
N ASP A 173 -4.99 7.48 -8.83
CA ASP A 173 -4.49 8.45 -9.81
C ASP A 173 -3.54 9.50 -9.20
N ILE A 174 -3.32 9.50 -7.88
CA ILE A 174 -2.39 10.43 -7.22
C ILE A 174 -0.98 10.23 -7.76
N LYS A 175 -0.36 11.33 -8.22
CA LYS A 175 1.03 11.36 -8.71
C LYS A 175 2.01 11.95 -7.71
N GLU A 176 1.51 12.61 -6.69
CA GLU A 176 2.31 13.22 -5.64
C GLU A 176 2.43 12.26 -4.46
N PHE A 177 3.66 11.97 -4.07
CA PHE A 177 3.93 11.01 -3.00
C PHE A 177 4.81 11.64 -1.93
N GLU A 178 4.62 11.19 -0.70
CA GLU A 178 5.57 11.37 0.39
C GLU A 178 6.41 10.10 0.53
N GLU A 179 7.70 10.27 0.78
CA GLU A 179 8.60 9.16 1.08
C GLU A 179 9.02 9.24 2.55
N LYS A 180 8.87 8.13 3.27
CA LYS A 180 9.35 7.97 4.64
C LYS A 180 10.35 6.83 4.69
N GLU A 181 11.43 7.01 5.43
CA GLU A 181 12.45 5.99 5.63
C GLU A 181 12.15 5.18 6.88
N GLY A 182 12.35 3.86 6.79
CA GLY A 182 12.27 2.92 7.90
C GLY A 182 13.53 2.08 7.98
N ILE A 183 13.85 1.60 9.19
CA ILE A 183 14.96 0.70 9.44
C ILE A 183 14.44 -0.50 10.22
N VAL A 184 14.72 -1.70 9.74
CA VAL A 184 14.38 -2.96 10.43
C VAL A 184 15.60 -3.86 10.54
N GLU A 185 15.72 -4.55 11.67
CA GLU A 185 16.76 -5.56 11.87
C GLU A 185 16.27 -6.91 11.31
N ILE A 186 17.14 -7.58 10.55
CA ILE A 186 16.91 -8.92 10.02
C ILE A 186 18.00 -9.87 10.51
N LYS A 187 17.61 -11.07 10.94
CA LYS A 187 18.53 -12.10 11.44
C LYS A 187 18.30 -13.45 10.82
N LYS A 188 19.37 -14.22 10.69
CA LYS A 188 19.34 -15.61 10.27
C LYS A 188 19.03 -16.50 11.47
N ILE A 189 17.86 -17.13 11.46
CA ILE A 189 17.40 -18.09 12.48
C ILE A 189 17.21 -19.42 11.76
N ASN A 190 17.86 -20.48 12.25
CA ASN A 190 17.83 -21.82 11.63
C ASN A 190 18.16 -21.79 10.13
N GLY A 191 19.15 -20.99 9.75
CA GLY A 191 19.61 -20.88 8.36
C GLY A 191 18.74 -20.02 7.44
N LYS A 192 17.65 -19.40 7.93
CA LYS A 192 16.77 -18.53 7.13
C LYS A 192 16.72 -17.11 7.67
N TRP A 193 16.64 -16.12 6.78
CA TRP A 193 16.50 -14.71 7.16
C TRP A 193 15.08 -14.38 7.65
N ASN A 194 14.99 -13.72 8.80
CA ASN A 194 13.74 -13.38 9.47
C ASN A 194 13.78 -11.95 10.03
N PHE A 195 12.68 -11.22 9.86
CA PHE A 195 12.53 -9.88 10.46
C PHE A 195 12.27 -10.01 11.95
N LEU A 196 13.01 -9.22 12.74
CA LEU A 196 12.72 -9.09 14.15
C LEU A 196 11.65 -8.02 14.31
N GLN A 197 10.40 -8.43 14.43
CA GLN A 197 9.33 -7.54 14.84
C GLN A 197 9.58 -7.20 16.32
N LYS A 198 9.91 -5.93 16.64
CA LYS A 198 9.74 -5.45 18.02
C LYS A 198 8.24 -5.47 18.30
N ARG A 199 7.79 -6.48 19.04
CA ARG A 199 6.48 -6.46 19.69
C ARG A 199 6.58 -5.37 20.75
N ASN A 200 5.99 -4.20 20.48
CA ASN A 200 5.65 -3.24 21.51
C ASN A 200 4.40 -3.72 22.23
#